data_AF-A0A2W4P7X0-F1
#
_entry.id   AF-A0A2W4P7X0-F1
#
_cell.length_a   1.000
_cell.length_b   1.000
_cell.length_c   1.000
_cell.angle_alpha   90.00
_cell.angle_beta   90.00
_cell.angle_gamma   90.00
#
_symmetry.space_group_name_H-M   'P 1'
#
loop_
_entity.id
_entity.type
_entity.pdbx_description
1 polymer ?
#
loop_
_entity_poly.entity_id
_entity_poly.type
_entity_poly.pdbx_seq_one_letter_code
_entity_poly.pdbx_strand_id
1 'polypeptide(L)'
;METIKPIQSESAAATTWFRAARVSDFPPNGGACVRYRNLQIAVFNFTRRNEWYACQNQCPHKMQMVLSRGLIGSQEGEPKVACPFHKKTFSLRSGQCLNAEEDRIAVFPVKVEDGFVYIGVPE
;
A
#
# COMPACT_ATOMS: atom_id res chain seq x y z
N MET A 1 -3.05 -26.31 -41.41
CA MET A 1 -2.03 -25.23 -41.37
C MET A 1 -2.81 -23.93 -41.41
N GLU A 2 -2.84 -23.08 -40.39
CA GLU A 2 -2.02 -22.92 -39.18
C GLU A 2 -2.94 -22.42 -38.06
N THR A 3 -2.82 -22.99 -36.87
CA THR A 3 -3.54 -22.53 -35.68
C THR A 3 -2.73 -21.41 -35.05
N ILE A 4 -3.23 -20.16 -35.15
CA ILE A 4 -2.68 -19.01 -34.46
C ILE A 4 -2.86 -19.25 -32.95
N LYS A 5 -1.76 -19.46 -32.23
CA LYS A 5 -1.76 -19.48 -30.76
C LYS A 5 -1.82 -18.02 -30.27
N PRO A 6 -2.65 -17.71 -29.27
CA PRO A 6 -2.67 -16.38 -28.67
C PRO A 6 -1.33 -16.12 -27.97
N ILE A 7 -0.74 -14.96 -28.28
CA ILE A 7 0.41 -14.40 -27.56
C ILE A 7 -0.12 -13.96 -26.20
N GLN A 8 0.09 -14.77 -25.16
CA GLN A 8 -0.08 -14.33 -23.79
C GLN A 8 1.17 -13.53 -23.41
N SER A 9 1.07 -12.20 -23.52
CA SER A 9 2.08 -11.28 -22.98
C SER A 9 1.50 -10.52 -21.81
N GLU A 10 1.62 -11.07 -20.61
CA GLU A 10 1.65 -10.27 -19.38
C GLU A 10 2.82 -10.81 -18.55
N SER A 11 3.97 -10.15 -18.70
CA SER A 11 5.07 -10.29 -17.76
C SER A 11 4.55 -9.80 -16.42
N ALA A 12 4.24 -10.72 -15.50
CA ALA A 12 4.11 -10.38 -14.11
C ALA A 12 5.47 -9.80 -13.69
N ALA A 13 5.55 -8.48 -13.54
CA ALA A 13 6.77 -7.81 -13.10
C ALA A 13 7.26 -8.50 -11.83
N ALA A 14 8.53 -8.92 -11.84
CA ALA A 14 9.10 -9.64 -10.71
C ALA A 14 8.96 -8.78 -9.45
N THR A 15 8.44 -9.38 -8.37
CA THR A 15 8.29 -8.69 -7.09
C THR A 15 9.50 -8.97 -6.23
N THR A 16 10.28 -7.93 -5.92
CA THR A 16 11.36 -8.01 -4.94
C THR A 16 10.79 -7.81 -3.54
N TRP A 17 10.95 -8.81 -2.68
CA TRP A 17 10.58 -8.71 -1.26
C TRP A 17 11.76 -8.20 -0.44
N PHE A 18 11.52 -7.21 0.41
CA PHE A 18 12.51 -6.77 1.38
C PHE A 18 11.93 -6.77 2.79
N ARG A 19 12.79 -7.02 3.77
CA ARG A 19 12.46 -6.95 5.20
C ARG A 19 12.38 -5.48 5.61
N ALA A 20 11.20 -5.01 5.99
CA ALA A 20 10.97 -3.62 6.36
C ALA A 20 11.39 -3.33 7.81
N ALA A 21 10.69 -3.91 8.78
CA ALA A 21 10.93 -3.72 10.21
C ALA A 21 10.25 -4.84 11.03
N ARG A 22 10.42 -4.84 12.36
CA ARG A 22 9.67 -5.77 13.23
C ARG A 22 8.22 -5.33 13.31
N VAL A 23 7.32 -6.28 13.56
CA VAL A 23 5.90 -5.98 13.82
C VAL A 23 5.72 -4.95 14.93
N SER A 24 6.56 -5.00 15.97
CA SER A 24 6.56 -4.08 17.12
C SER A 24 6.91 -2.63 16.77
N ASP A 25 7.56 -2.39 15.63
CA ASP A 25 7.98 -1.05 15.21
C ASP A 25 6.84 -0.27 14.54
N PHE A 26 5.73 -0.95 14.22
CA PHE A 26 4.54 -0.34 13.63
C PHE A 26 3.48 -0.03 14.69
N PRO A 27 2.91 1.19 14.70
CA PRO A 27 1.88 1.56 15.66
C PRO A 27 0.62 0.70 15.46
N PRO A 28 -0.01 0.22 16.54
CA PRO A 28 -1.25 -0.53 16.44
C PRO A 28 -2.38 0.35 15.91
N ASN A 29 -3.10 -0.12 14.89
CA ASN A 29 -4.16 0.64 14.20
C ASN A 29 -3.66 2.00 13.67
N GLY A 30 -2.42 2.04 13.19
CA GLY A 30 -1.80 3.23 12.63
C GLY A 30 -0.87 2.91 11.48
N GLY A 31 -0.20 3.96 10.99
CA GLY A 31 0.77 3.86 9.91
C GLY A 31 2.20 4.25 10.33
N ALA A 32 3.19 3.68 9.64
CA ALA A 32 4.58 4.10 9.69
C ALA A 32 5.13 4.25 8.27
N CYS A 33 6.16 5.08 8.09
CA CYS A 33 6.84 5.24 6.82
C CYS A 33 8.09 4.34 6.78
N VAL A 34 8.19 3.52 5.74
CA VAL A 34 9.35 2.69 5.43
C VAL A 34 10.02 3.24 4.18
N ARG A 35 11.36 3.29 4.18
CA ARG A 35 12.14 3.69 3.01
C ARG A 35 12.73 2.45 2.33
N TYR A 36 12.53 2.34 1.02
CA TYR A 36 13.21 1.36 0.18
C TYR A 36 13.86 2.07 -1.00
N ARG A 37 15.21 2.12 -1.00
CA ARG A 37 15.97 2.96 -1.95
C ARG A 37 15.45 4.42 -1.92
N ASN A 38 14.83 4.86 -3.01
CA ASN A 38 14.25 6.20 -3.16
C ASN A 38 12.73 6.23 -2.95
N LEU A 39 12.10 5.08 -2.70
CA LEU A 39 10.67 4.98 -2.43
C LEU A 39 10.39 5.20 -0.94
N GLN A 40 9.33 5.96 -0.67
CA GLN A 40 8.71 6.06 0.65
C GLN A 40 7.37 5.31 0.62
N ILE A 41 7.24 4.32 1.48
CA ILE A 41 6.10 3.41 1.54
C ILE A 41 5.41 3.61 2.89
N ALA A 42 4.13 3.94 2.87
CA ALA A 42 3.30 3.96 4.06
C ALA A 42 2.80 2.54 4.34
N VAL A 43 3.02 2.04 5.55
CA VAL A 43 2.63 0.70 5.98
C VAL A 43 1.69 0.82 7.16
N PHE A 44 0.58 0.09 7.12
CA PHE A 44 -0.49 0.18 8.11
C PHE A 44 -0.75 -1.17 8.77
N ASN A 45 -0.88 -1.13 10.09
CA ASN A 45 -1.16 -2.31 10.92
C ASN A 45 -2.59 -2.25 11.46
N PHE A 46 -3.51 -3.02 10.86
CA PHE A 46 -4.89 -3.13 11.33
C PHE A 46 -4.98 -4.22 12.40
N THR A 47 -4.48 -3.95 13.61
CA THR A 47 -4.39 -4.97 14.68
C THR A 47 -5.76 -5.55 15.06
N ARG A 48 -6.84 -4.76 14.96
CA ARG A 48 -8.21 -5.25 15.23
C ARG A 48 -8.74 -6.25 14.20
N ARG A 49 -8.17 -6.27 12.99
CA ARG A 49 -8.53 -7.17 11.89
C ARG A 49 -7.44 -8.19 11.57
N ASN A 50 -6.29 -8.11 12.24
CA ASN A 50 -5.07 -8.85 11.92
C ASN A 50 -4.67 -8.75 10.44
N GLU A 51 -4.76 -7.54 9.88
CA GLU A 51 -4.46 -7.25 8.48
C GLU A 51 -3.35 -6.21 8.34
N TRP A 52 -2.60 -6.32 7.23
CA TRP A 52 -1.52 -5.41 6.90
C TRP A 52 -1.70 -4.87 5.49
N TYR A 53 -1.40 -3.59 5.32
CA TYR A 53 -1.50 -2.92 4.03
C TYR A 53 -0.31 -1.98 3.83
N ALA A 54 0.08 -1.78 2.57
CA ALA A 54 1.09 -0.80 2.22
C ALA A 54 0.71 -0.05 0.94
N CYS A 55 1.08 1.22 0.89
CA CYS A 55 0.92 2.07 -0.30
C CYS A 55 2.07 3.07 -0.42
N GLN A 56 2.14 3.82 -1.51
CA GLN A 56 3.06 4.97 -1.59
C GLN A 56 2.78 5.96 -0.46
N ASN A 57 3.82 6.59 0.09
CA ASN A 57 3.64 7.61 1.13
C ASN A 57 3.12 8.95 0.56
N GLN A 58 3.30 9.17 -0.75
CA GLN A 58 2.90 10.41 -1.40
C GLN A 58 1.39 10.46 -1.62
N CYS A 59 0.73 11.48 -1.08
CA CYS A 59 -0.65 11.80 -1.42
C CYS A 59 -0.68 12.52 -2.78
N PRO A 60 -1.42 12.01 -3.79
CA PRO A 60 -1.42 12.57 -5.13
C PRO A 60 -2.02 13.98 -5.20
N HIS A 61 -2.98 14.30 -4.33
CA HIS A 61 -3.68 15.60 -4.33
C HIS A 61 -2.77 16.84 -4.28
N LYS A 62 -1.68 16.80 -3.50
CA LYS A 62 -0.70 17.89 -3.39
C LYS A 62 0.75 17.40 -3.43
N MET A 63 0.97 16.16 -3.86
CA MET A 63 2.29 15.55 -4.00
C MET A 63 3.12 15.53 -2.71
N GLN A 64 2.48 15.42 -1.54
CA GLN A 64 3.13 15.46 -0.22
C GLN A 64 3.35 14.04 0.36
N MET A 65 4.50 13.79 0.98
CA MET A 65 4.87 12.51 1.61
C MET A 65 4.25 12.37 3.01
N VAL A 66 2.95 12.04 3.08
CA VAL A 66 2.15 12.20 4.31
C VAL A 66 1.20 11.06 4.64
N LEU A 67 0.98 10.10 3.74
CA LEU A 67 -0.06 9.08 3.92
C LEU A 67 0.22 8.14 5.09
N SER A 68 1.48 7.90 5.45
CA SER A 68 1.85 7.11 6.62
C SER A 68 1.32 7.66 7.94
N ARG A 69 0.97 8.96 7.97
CA ARG A 69 0.39 9.65 9.14
C ARG A 69 -1.14 9.75 9.06
N GLY A 70 -1.74 9.17 8.01
CA GLY A 70 -3.16 9.22 7.75
C GLY A 70 -3.99 8.44 8.77
N LEU A 71 -5.23 8.86 8.95
CA LEU A 71 -6.18 8.12 9.76
C LEU A 71 -6.67 6.90 8.96
N ILE A 72 -6.45 5.71 9.49
CA ILE A 72 -6.91 4.48 8.87
C ILE A 72 -8.33 4.11 9.35
N GLY A 73 -9.04 3.35 8.53
CA GLY A 73 -10.36 2.83 8.89
C GLY A 73 -10.96 2.00 7.76
N SER A 74 -12.28 1.90 7.75
CA SER A 74 -13.01 1.23 6.68
C SER A 74 -14.11 2.15 6.13
N GLN A 75 -14.46 2.00 4.86
CA GLN A 75 -15.69 2.52 4.25
C GLN A 75 -16.40 1.34 3.62
N GLU A 76 -17.55 0.94 4.17
CA GLU A 76 -18.31 -0.22 3.68
C GLU A 76 -17.48 -1.52 3.60
N GLY A 77 -16.56 -1.70 4.57
CA GLY A 77 -15.65 -2.84 4.64
C GLY A 77 -14.31 -2.65 3.90
N GLU A 78 -14.23 -1.70 2.97
CA GLU A 78 -13.02 -1.37 2.22
C GLU A 78 -12.01 -0.67 3.14
N PRO A 79 -10.82 -1.26 3.41
CA PRO A 79 -9.80 -0.64 4.25
C PRO A 79 -9.26 0.60 3.55
N LYS A 80 -9.13 1.71 4.28
CA LYS A 80 -8.72 2.99 3.72
C LYS A 80 -7.76 3.76 4.61
N VAL A 81 -7.05 4.70 4.00
CA VAL A 81 -6.31 5.76 4.69
C VAL A 81 -6.84 7.12 4.26
N ALA A 82 -7.07 8.02 5.22
CA ALA A 82 -7.41 9.41 4.98
C ALA A 82 -6.15 10.28 5.05
N CYS A 83 -5.87 11.05 4.00
CA CYS A 83 -4.79 12.03 3.99
C CYS A 83 -4.94 13.01 5.16
N PRO A 84 -3.89 13.22 5.99
CA PRO A 84 -3.96 14.09 7.17
C PRO A 84 -4.38 15.52 6.85
N PHE A 85 -3.91 16.05 5.72
CA PHE A 85 -4.11 17.45 5.36
C PHE A 85 -5.43 17.71 4.65
N HIS A 86 -5.80 16.85 3.71
CA HIS A 86 -6.88 17.15 2.75
C HIS A 86 -8.06 16.19 2.81
N LYS A 87 -8.02 15.19 3.70
CA LYS A 87 -9.10 14.24 3.98
C LYS A 87 -9.56 13.42 2.77
N LYS A 88 -8.82 13.45 1.66
CA LYS A 88 -8.94 12.49 0.56
C LYS A 88 -8.69 11.09 1.12
N THR A 89 -9.60 10.16 0.84
CA THR A 89 -9.52 8.80 1.36
C THR A 89 -9.16 7.84 0.24
N PHE A 90 -8.17 7.00 0.46
CA PHE A 90 -7.69 6.05 -0.53
C PHE A 90 -7.87 4.62 -0.03
N SER A 91 -8.39 3.76 -0.90
CA SER A 91 -8.46 2.32 -0.68
C SER A 91 -7.06 1.74 -0.54
N LEU A 92 -6.86 0.93 0.50
CA LEU A 92 -5.60 0.23 0.75
C LEU A 92 -5.51 -1.12 0.03
N ARG A 93 -6.59 -1.56 -0.63
CA ARG A 93 -6.58 -2.74 -1.52
C ARG A 93 -6.34 -2.37 -2.97
N SER A 94 -7.00 -1.33 -3.47
CA SER A 94 -7.03 -0.96 -4.89
C SER A 94 -6.27 0.32 -5.22
N GLY A 95 -5.96 1.14 -4.20
CA GLY A 95 -5.38 2.47 -4.39
C GLY A 95 -6.37 3.55 -4.82
N GLN A 96 -7.62 3.20 -5.11
CA GLN A 96 -8.65 4.13 -5.58
C GLN A 96 -8.96 5.21 -4.54
N CYS A 97 -9.06 6.47 -4.98
CA CYS A 97 -9.64 7.54 -4.17
C CYS A 97 -11.16 7.29 -4.04
N LEU A 98 -11.66 7.24 -2.81
CA LEU A 98 -13.01 6.81 -2.47
C LEU A 98 -14.01 7.96 -2.33
N ASN A 99 -13.53 9.20 -2.29
CA ASN A 99 -14.36 10.37 -2.00
C ASN A 99 -14.12 11.57 -2.91
N ALA A 100 -13.32 11.39 -3.96
CA ALA A 100 -13.05 12.40 -4.98
C ALA A 100 -12.40 11.76 -6.21
N GLU A 101 -12.34 12.54 -7.28
CA GLU A 101 -11.50 12.25 -8.45
C GLU A 101 -10.07 12.65 -8.14
N GLU A 102 -9.24 11.67 -7.80
CA GLU A 102 -7.80 11.81 -7.64
C GLU A 102 -7.13 10.58 -8.26
N ASP A 103 -5.86 10.70 -8.62
CA ASP A 103 -5.07 9.57 -9.06
C ASP A 103 -5.05 8.45 -8.03
N ARG A 104 -4.97 7.22 -8.52
CA ARG A 104 -4.79 6.04 -7.67
C ARG A 104 -3.41 6.11 -7.02
N ILE A 105 -3.36 5.68 -5.76
CA ILE A 105 -2.08 5.44 -5.10
C ILE A 105 -1.57 4.03 -5.44
N ALA A 106 -0.26 3.88 -5.60
CA ALA A 106 0.34 2.55 -5.67
C ALA A 106 0.11 1.80 -4.36
N VAL A 107 -0.27 0.53 -4.46
CA VAL A 107 -0.38 -0.42 -3.34
C VAL A 107 0.70 -1.48 -3.45
N PHE A 108 1.20 -1.94 -2.32
CA PHE A 108 2.27 -2.92 -2.26
C PHE A 108 1.82 -4.14 -1.46
N PRO A 109 2.10 -5.37 -1.93
CA PRO A 109 1.81 -6.57 -1.15
C PRO A 109 2.65 -6.60 0.13
N VAL A 110 2.03 -7.04 1.22
CA VAL A 110 2.66 -7.14 2.54
C VAL A 110 2.51 -8.56 3.05
N LYS A 111 3.57 -9.09 3.66
CA LYS A 111 3.53 -10.36 4.39
C LYS A 111 4.25 -10.22 5.73
N VAL A 112 3.89 -11.06 6.68
CA VAL A 112 4.50 -11.09 8.01
C VAL A 112 5.05 -12.50 8.27
N GLU A 113 6.36 -12.59 8.51
CA GLU A 113 7.08 -13.85 8.72
C GLU A 113 8.08 -13.66 9.87
N ASP A 114 8.12 -14.59 10.81
CA ASP A 114 9.05 -14.59 11.95
C ASP A 114 9.10 -13.27 12.75
N GLY A 115 7.94 -12.61 12.89
CA GLY A 115 7.81 -11.33 13.60
C GLY A 115 8.31 -10.10 12.82
N PHE A 116 8.61 -10.26 11.53
CA PHE A 116 9.02 -9.18 10.64
C PHE A 116 7.98 -8.92 9.56
N VAL A 117 7.83 -7.64 9.21
CA VAL A 117 7.01 -7.20 8.08
C VAL A 117 7.88 -7.14 6.84
N TYR A 118 7.42 -7.74 5.75
CA TYR A 118 8.04 -7.70 4.43
C TYR A 118 7.11 -7.00 3.45
N ILE A 119 7.70 -6.23 2.55
CA ILE A 119 6.97 -5.49 1.51
C ILE A 119 7.50 -5.95 0.16
N GLY A 120 6.60 -6.31 -0.73
CA GLY A 120 6.93 -6.61 -2.12
C GLY A 120 6.87 -5.35 -2.95
N VAL A 121 7.95 -5.03 -3.65
CA VAL A 121 8.01 -3.93 -4.61
C VAL A 121 8.19 -4.50 -6.01
N PRO A 122 7.50 -3.96 -7.03
CA PRO A 122 7.78 -4.32 -8.42
C PRO A 122 9.22 -3.89 -8.77
N GLU A 123 9.91 -4.71 -9.55
CA GLU A 123 11.21 -4.37 -10.14
C GLU A 123 11.15 -3.20 -11.13
#